data_AF-A0AAU9CZG9-F1
#
_entry.id   AF-A0AAU9CZG9-F1
#
_cell.length_a   1.000
_cell.length_b   1.000
_cell.length_c   1.000
_cell.angle_alpha   90.00
_cell.angle_beta   90.00
_cell.angle_gamma   90.00
#
_symmetry.space_group_name_H-M   'P 1'
#
loop_
_entity.id
_entity.type
_entity.pdbx_description
1 polymer ?
#
loop_
_entity_poly.entity_id
_entity_poly.type
_entity_poly.pdbx_seq_one_letter_code
_entity_poly.pdbx_strand_id
1 'polypeptide(L)'
;MIIFLELHKPLDTLSELLRDWSLYFLAVDAQKVSEYVNLKKEERALLIDIEKRRADSDTFIARVKLNTRAETQAGDRRKFKERMREKARKMLAKGYDLEDISEITDLSISEIEKLR
;
A
#
# COMPACT_ATOMS: atom_id res chain seq x y z
N MET A 1 -26.47 20.40 54.89
CA MET A 1 -27.89 20.76 55.16
C MET A 1 -28.74 19.73 54.43
N ILE A 2 -29.20 18.70 55.15
CA ILE A 2 -30.05 17.65 54.56
C ILE A 2 -31.49 18.16 54.68
N ILE A 3 -32.11 18.43 53.54
CA ILE A 3 -33.53 18.78 53.45
C ILE A 3 -34.32 17.51 53.71
N PHE A 4 -34.98 17.44 54.88
CA PHE A 4 -35.97 16.43 55.20
C PHE A 4 -37.25 16.77 54.41
N LEU A 5 -37.52 16.02 53.34
CA LEU A 5 -38.82 16.00 52.70
C LEU A 5 -39.74 15.11 53.53
N GLU A 6 -40.74 15.73 54.16
CA GLU A 6 -41.90 15.04 54.74
C GLU A 6 -42.54 14.15 53.67
N LEU A 7 -42.37 12.85 53.82
CA LEU A 7 -42.94 11.83 52.94
C LEU A 7 -43.84 10.93 53.77
N HIS A 8 -45.09 11.37 53.97
CA HIS A 8 -46.21 10.47 54.26
C HIS A 8 -46.61 9.72 52.99
N LYS A 9 -45.71 8.86 52.48
CA LYS A 9 -46.06 7.83 51.50
C LYS A 9 -45.76 6.46 52.12
N PRO A 10 -46.58 5.44 51.85
CA PRO A 10 -46.36 4.10 52.41
C PRO A 10 -44.96 3.60 52.03
N LEU A 11 -44.28 2.92 52.96
CA LEU A 11 -42.93 2.37 52.76
C LEU A 11 -42.79 1.62 51.42
N ASP A 12 -43.86 0.97 50.97
CA ASP A 12 -43.95 0.25 49.70
C ASP A 12 -43.62 1.15 48.49
N THR A 13 -44.17 2.37 48.43
CA THR A 13 -43.91 3.31 47.33
C THR A 13 -42.49 3.87 47.29
N LEU A 14 -41.81 4.00 48.44
CA LEU A 14 -40.40 4.40 48.48
C LEU A 14 -39.48 3.27 48.01
N SER A 15 -39.84 2.02 48.32
CA SER A 15 -39.09 0.84 47.88
C SER A 15 -39.17 0.64 46.36
N GLU A 16 -40.34 0.88 45.75
CA GLU A 16 -40.53 0.84 44.29
C GLU A 16 -39.76 1.96 43.59
N LEU A 17 -39.83 3.20 44.10
CA LEU A 17 -39.07 4.33 43.55
C LEU A 17 -37.55 4.10 43.57
N LEU A 18 -37.03 3.52 44.66
CA LEU A 18 -35.60 3.17 44.76
C LEU A 18 -35.22 2.05 43.77
N ARG A 19 -36.13 1.10 43.53
CA ARG A 19 -35.93 0.01 42.56
C ARG A 19 -35.88 0.54 41.12
N ASP A 20 -36.80 1.42 40.77
CA ASP A 20 -36.84 2.05 39.45
C ASP A 20 -35.63 2.94 39.19
N TRP A 21 -35.18 3.69 40.21
CA TRP A 21 -33.95 4.47 40.12
C TRP A 21 -32.73 3.56 39.92
N SER A 22 -32.64 2.45 40.67
CA SER A 22 -31.54 1.49 40.50
C SER A 22 -31.51 0.88 39.10
N LEU A 23 -32.67 0.53 38.53
CA LEU A 23 -32.78 0.02 37.16
C LEU A 23 -32.40 1.08 36.11
N TYR A 24 -32.78 2.33 36.34
CA TYR A 24 -32.40 3.45 35.48
C TYR A 24 -30.88 3.66 35.44
N PHE A 25 -30.20 3.67 36.60
CA PHE A 25 -28.75 3.81 36.64
C PHE A 25 -28.02 2.62 35.98
N LEU A 26 -28.51 1.40 36.20
CA LEU A 26 -27.98 0.20 35.54
C LEU A 26 -28.11 0.26 34.02
N ALA A 27 -29.25 0.74 33.51
CA ALA A 27 -29.47 0.90 32.07
C ALA A 27 -28.57 1.98 31.46
N VAL A 28 -28.40 3.12 32.15
CA VAL A 28 -27.51 4.20 31.73
C VAL A 28 -26.05 3.75 31.68
N ASP A 29 -25.59 2.99 32.68
CA ASP A 29 -24.23 2.45 32.70
C ASP A 29 -24.02 1.39 31.60
N ALA A 30 -24.99 0.51 31.38
CA ALA A 30 -24.93 -0.46 30.28
C ALA A 30 -24.86 0.22 28.90
N GLN A 31 -25.61 1.31 28.70
CA GLN A 31 -25.61 2.07 27.46
C GLN A 31 -24.26 2.76 27.24
N LYS A 32 -23.67 3.40 28.26
CA LYS A 32 -22.34 4.01 28.18
C LYS A 32 -21.23 3.00 27.88
N VAL A 33 -21.29 1.82 28.50
CA VAL A 33 -20.34 0.73 28.23
C VAL A 33 -20.49 0.22 26.79
N SER A 34 -21.71 0.09 26.29
CA SER A 34 -21.98 -0.29 24.90
C SER A 34 -21.40 0.71 23.89
N GLU A 35 -21.59 2.01 24.15
CA GLU A 35 -21.09 3.09 23.29
C GLU A 35 -19.56 3.12 23.27
N TYR A 36 -18.91 2.96 24.42
CA TYR A 36 -17.46 2.88 24.54
C TYR A 36 -16.85 1.66 23.81
N VAL A 37 -17.53 0.50 23.87
CA VAL A 37 -17.11 -0.70 23.15
C VAL A 37 -17.24 -0.52 21.63
N ASN A 38 -18.28 0.16 21.17
CA ASN A 38 -18.48 0.43 19.74
C ASN A 38 -17.44 1.42 19.20
N LEU A 39 -17.15 2.50 19.92
CA LEU A 39 -16.07 3.44 19.55
C LEU A 39 -14.72 2.74 19.40
N LYS A 40 -14.36 1.85 20.32
CA LYS A 40 -13.12 1.05 20.21
C LYS A 40 -13.10 0.08 19.02
N LYS A 41 -14.26 -0.41 18.58
CA LYS A 41 -14.35 -1.27 17.39
C LYS A 41 -14.15 -0.46 16.11
N GLU A 42 -14.72 0.74 16.05
CA GLU A 42 -14.55 1.65 14.91
C GLU A 42 -13.11 2.14 14.78
N GLU A 43 -12.46 2.52 15.89
CA GLU A 43 -11.04 2.89 15.90
C GLU A 43 -10.14 1.76 15.38
N ARG A 44 -10.43 0.51 15.77
CA ARG A 44 -9.69 -0.66 15.25
C ARG A 44 -9.94 -0.89 13.75
N ALA A 45 -11.17 -0.70 13.28
CA ALA A 45 -11.48 -0.86 11.86
C ALA A 45 -10.76 0.18 10.99
N LEU A 46 -10.68 1.43 11.45
CA LEU A 46 -9.95 2.51 10.77
C LEU A 46 -8.43 2.23 10.70
N LEU A 47 -7.84 1.72 11.79
CA LEU A 47 -6.42 1.33 11.80
C LEU A 47 -6.13 0.23 10.79
N ILE A 48 -6.99 -0.79 10.70
CA ILE A 48 -6.84 -1.88 9.72
C ILE A 48 -6.95 -1.35 8.28
N ASP A 49 -7.85 -0.40 8.01
CA ASP A 49 -7.97 0.20 6.67
C ASP A 49 -6.72 1.02 6.28
N ILE A 50 -6.15 1.78 7.23
CA ILE A 50 -4.90 2.53 7.02
C ILE A 50 -3.73 1.58 6.72
N GLU A 51 -3.60 0.48 7.46
CA GLU A 51 -2.54 -0.51 7.24
C GLU A 51 -2.68 -1.21 5.88
N LYS A 52 -3.91 -1.57 5.47
CA LYS A 52 -4.17 -2.14 4.14
C LYS A 52 -3.78 -1.18 3.02
N ARG A 53 -4.18 0.09 3.10
CA ARG A 53 -3.81 1.10 2.10
C ARG A 53 -2.30 1.31 2.01
N ARG A 54 -1.57 1.23 3.13
CA ARG A 54 -0.11 1.30 3.13
C ARG A 54 0.52 0.08 2.44
N ALA A 55 0.03 -1.13 2.72
CA ALA A 55 0.51 -2.34 2.06
C ALA A 55 0.24 -2.33 0.54
N ASP A 56 -0.93 -1.83 0.12
CA ASP A 56 -1.26 -1.66 -1.31
C ASP A 56 -0.37 -0.62 -1.99
N SER A 57 -0.07 0.49 -1.30
CA SER A 57 0.86 1.52 -1.77
C SER A 57 2.28 0.98 -1.92
N ASP A 58 2.79 0.23 -0.95
CA ASP A 58 4.14 -0.34 -0.98
C ASP A 58 4.29 -1.39 -2.08
N THR A 59 3.27 -2.24 -2.27
CA THR A 59 3.25 -3.23 -3.37
C THR A 59 3.13 -2.58 -4.74
N PHE A 60 2.42 -1.43 -4.86
CA PHE A 60 2.39 -0.64 -6.08
C PHE A 60 3.76 -0.01 -6.38
N ILE A 61 4.39 0.64 -5.39
CA ILE A 61 5.72 1.24 -5.54
C ILE A 61 6.76 0.19 -5.92
N ALA A 62 6.70 -1.01 -5.32
CA ALA A 62 7.59 -2.12 -5.66
C ALA A 62 7.40 -2.58 -7.12
N ARG A 63 6.16 -2.71 -7.60
CA ARG A 63 5.86 -3.04 -9.01
C ARG A 63 6.36 -1.98 -9.98
N VAL A 64 6.12 -0.71 -9.70
CA VAL A 64 6.58 0.40 -10.56
C VAL A 64 8.10 0.44 -10.65
N LYS A 65 8.81 0.24 -9.53
CA LYS A 65 10.28 0.18 -9.51
C LYS A 65 10.86 -1.00 -10.30
N LEU A 66 10.19 -2.16 -10.30
CA LEU A 66 10.61 -3.31 -11.10
C LEU A 66 10.42 -3.05 -12.59
N ASN A 67 9.27 -2.49 -12.99
CA ASN A 67 8.99 -2.18 -14.40
C ASN A 67 9.93 -1.09 -14.96
N THR A 68 10.15 -0.01 -14.21
CA THR A 68 11.06 1.07 -14.64
C THR A 68 12.51 0.60 -14.79
N ARG A 69 13.01 -0.31 -13.92
CA ARG A 69 14.34 -0.92 -14.07
C ARG A 69 14.43 -1.84 -15.28
N ALA A 70 13.39 -2.63 -15.56
CA ALA A 70 13.36 -3.50 -16.73
C ALA A 70 13.35 -2.68 -18.03
N GLU A 71 12.58 -1.59 -18.08
CA GLU A 71 12.50 -0.69 -19.25
C GLU A 71 13.79 0.10 -19.49
N THR A 72 14.45 0.59 -18.43
CA THR A 72 15.74 1.29 -18.57
C THR A 72 16.85 0.35 -19.04
N GLN A 73 16.92 -0.87 -18.50
CA GLN A 73 17.90 -1.86 -18.98
C GLN A 73 17.62 -2.34 -20.41
N ALA A 74 16.34 -2.52 -20.78
CA ALA A 74 15.98 -2.93 -22.14
C ALA A 74 16.20 -1.80 -23.17
N GLY A 75 15.91 -0.55 -22.79
CA GLY A 75 16.11 0.63 -23.63
C GLY A 75 17.58 0.91 -23.91
N ASP A 76 18.44 0.82 -22.89
CA ASP A 76 19.88 1.03 -23.06
C ASP A 76 20.54 -0.10 -23.85
N ARG A 77 20.13 -1.36 -23.66
CA ARG A 77 20.63 -2.48 -24.46
C ARG A 77 20.25 -2.37 -25.94
N ARG A 78 19.03 -1.94 -26.25
CA ARG A 78 18.61 -1.72 -27.65
C ARG A 78 19.41 -0.60 -28.31
N LYS A 79 19.53 0.56 -27.65
CA LYS A 79 20.33 1.69 -28.15
C LYS A 79 21.81 1.34 -28.31
N PHE A 80 22.37 0.58 -27.38
CA PHE A 80 23.77 0.12 -27.48
C PHE A 80 23.97 -0.84 -28.66
N LYS A 81 23.10 -1.85 -28.82
CA LYS A 81 23.18 -2.81 -29.94
C LYS A 81 23.00 -2.11 -31.29
N GLU A 82 22.15 -1.08 -31.35
CA GLU A 82 21.97 -0.28 -32.56
C GLU A 82 23.21 0.56 -32.91
N ARG A 83 23.87 1.17 -31.91
CA ARG A 83 25.16 1.88 -32.11
C ARG A 83 26.26 0.94 -32.60
N MET A 84 26.34 -0.29 -32.09
CA MET A 84 27.34 -1.26 -32.54
C MET A 84 27.09 -1.71 -33.98
N ARG A 85 25.82 -1.89 -34.38
CA ARG A 85 25.46 -2.16 -35.79
C ARG A 85 25.83 -1.01 -36.71
N GLU A 86 25.59 0.24 -36.29
CA GLU A 86 25.97 1.41 -37.08
C GLU A 86 27.50 1.53 -37.24
N LYS A 87 28.25 1.26 -36.16
CA LYS A 87 29.72 1.22 -36.19
C LYS A 87 30.23 0.12 -37.13
N ALA A 88 29.65 -1.09 -37.05
CA ALA A 88 29.99 -2.19 -37.95
C ALA A 88 29.74 -1.83 -39.42
N ARG A 89 28.60 -1.20 -39.75
CA ARG A 89 28.33 -0.70 -41.12
C ARG A 89 29.37 0.30 -41.61
N LYS A 90 29.78 1.25 -40.75
CA LYS A 90 30.82 2.23 -41.10
C LYS A 90 32.18 1.58 -41.33
N MET A 91 32.51 0.52 -40.59
CA MET A 91 33.76 -0.22 -40.77
C MET A 91 33.73 -1.11 -42.03
N LEU A 92 32.60 -1.77 -42.31
CA LEU A 92 32.37 -2.48 -43.57
C LEU A 92 32.54 -1.56 -44.78
N ALA A 93 31.95 -0.36 -44.73
CA ALA A 93 32.08 0.64 -45.80
C ALA A 93 33.52 1.13 -46.02
N LYS A 94 34.38 1.01 -45.00
CA LYS A 94 35.81 1.36 -45.07
C LYS A 94 36.70 0.17 -45.47
N GLY A 95 36.12 -1.02 -45.66
CA GLY A 95 36.84 -2.22 -46.09
C GLY A 95 37.60 -2.94 -44.98
N TYR A 96 37.18 -2.82 -43.71
CA TYR A 96 37.74 -3.62 -42.62
C TYR A 96 37.31 -5.08 -42.73
N ASP A 97 38.17 -5.99 -42.27
CA ASP A 97 37.89 -7.42 -42.24
C ASP A 97 36.82 -7.77 -41.20
N LEU A 98 36.06 -8.83 -41.48
CA LEU A 98 34.92 -9.24 -40.64
C LEU A 98 35.34 -9.64 -39.23
N GLU A 99 36.54 -10.21 -39.09
CA GLU A 99 37.13 -10.60 -37.80
C GLU A 99 37.42 -9.37 -36.93
N ASP A 100 38.05 -8.34 -37.50
CA ASP A 100 38.32 -7.06 -36.81
C ASP A 100 37.03 -6.34 -36.39
N ILE A 101 36.01 -6.37 -37.25
CA ILE A 101 34.70 -5.77 -36.94
C ILE A 101 34.02 -6.55 -35.82
N SER A 102 34.11 -7.88 -35.84
CA SER A 102 33.58 -8.76 -34.80
C SER A 102 34.23 -8.45 -33.44
N GLU A 103 35.55 -8.30 -33.40
CA GLU A 103 36.28 -7.99 -32.17
C GLU A 103 35.93 -6.59 -31.62
N ILE A 104 35.78 -5.59 -32.49
CA ILE A 104 35.55 -4.20 -32.10
C ILE A 104 34.08 -3.89 -31.72
N THR A 105 33.13 -4.63 -32.28
CA THR A 105 31.68 -4.38 -32.08
C THR A 105 30.98 -5.43 -31.24
N ASP A 106 31.68 -6.52 -30.89
CA ASP A 106 31.14 -7.67 -30.16
C ASP A 106 29.88 -8.26 -30.84
N LEU A 107 29.80 -8.08 -32.16
CA LEU A 107 28.79 -8.68 -33.02
C LEU A 107 29.36 -9.95 -33.62
N SER A 108 28.53 -10.98 -33.73
CA SER A 108 28.95 -12.20 -34.42
C SER A 108 29.20 -11.93 -35.92
N ILE A 109 30.13 -12.65 -36.54
CA ILE A 109 30.40 -12.58 -37.98
C ILE A 109 29.09 -12.75 -38.78
N SER A 110 28.22 -13.68 -38.38
CA SER A 110 26.89 -13.86 -39.01
C SER A 110 25.98 -12.63 -38.90
N GLU A 111 26.02 -11.90 -37.78
CA GLU A 111 25.29 -10.64 -37.64
C GLU A 111 25.88 -9.54 -38.53
N ILE A 112 27.21 -9.50 -38.69
CA ILE A 112 27.90 -8.51 -39.52
C ILE A 112 27.62 -8.76 -41.00
N GLU A 113 27.62 -10.01 -41.45
CA GLU A 113 27.27 -10.37 -42.83
C GLU A 113 25.86 -9.92 -43.22
N LYS A 114 24.90 -9.97 -42.27
CA LYS A 114 23.52 -9.48 -42.46
C LYS A 114 23.39 -7.96 -42.52
N LEU A 115 24.45 -7.22 -42.22
CA LEU A 115 24.47 -5.75 -42.27
C LEU A 115 24.99 -5.20 -43.61
N ARG A 116 25.52 -6.08 -44.47
CA ARG A 116 25.99 -5.76 -45.82
C ARG A 116 24.81 -5.58 -46.78
#